data_AF-A0A2V7DM76-F1
#
_entry.id   AF-A0A2V7DM76-F1
#
_cell.length_a   1.000
_cell.length_b   1.000
_cell.length_c   1.000
_cell.angle_alpha   90.00
_cell.angle_beta   90.00
_cell.angle_gamma   90.00
#
_symmetry.space_group_name_H-M   'P 1'
#
loop_
_entity.id
_entity.type
_entity.pdbx_description
1 polymer ?
#
loop_
_entity_poly.entity_id
_entity_poly.type
_entity_poly.pdbx_seq_one_letter_code
_entity_poly.pdbx_strand_id
1 'polypeptide(L)'
;MSDPRGQLLRAALGFAGCSMSSYDRALHALRSWLDSWSGIGHVAVGMARQGYDLQLTRYDEKGWRATFYTTGMEHSPTSATGTGWESTPWHATQRVAWEAL
;
A
#
# COMPACT_ATOMS: atom_id res chain seq x y z
N MET A 1 2.07 7.74 -20.38
CA MET A 1 2.20 6.31 -20.76
C MET A 1 2.70 5.61 -19.51
N SER A 2 1.85 4.93 -18.74
CA SER A 2 2.27 4.38 -17.44
C SER A 2 3.25 3.22 -17.65
N ASP A 3 4.31 3.20 -16.84
CA ASP A 3 5.33 2.15 -16.87
C ASP A 3 4.68 0.77 -16.62
N PRO A 4 5.03 -0.29 -17.39
CA PRO A 4 4.46 -1.62 -17.21
C PRO A 4 4.54 -2.16 -15.77
N ARG A 5 5.58 -1.78 -15.01
CA ARG A 5 5.71 -2.21 -13.61
C ARG A 5 4.72 -1.50 -12.69
N GLY A 6 4.38 -0.25 -12.99
CA GLY A 6 3.36 0.53 -12.28
C GLY A 6 1.96 -0.06 -12.53
N GLN A 7 1.66 -0.45 -13.77
CA GLN A 7 0.40 -1.13 -14.09
C GLN A 7 0.26 -2.48 -13.38
N LEU A 8 1.33 -3.27 -13.33
CA LEU A 8 1.34 -4.55 -12.60
C LEU A 8 1.12 -4.34 -11.10
N LEU A 9 1.79 -3.34 -10.51
CA LEU A 9 1.63 -3.01 -9.09
C LEU A 9 0.19 -2.58 -8.79
N ARG A 10 -0.38 -1.70 -9.63
CA ARG A 10 -1.78 -1.29 -9.53
C ARG A 10 -2.67 -2.53 -9.57
N ALA A 11 -2.56 -3.37 -10.61
CA ALA A 11 -3.35 -4.60 -10.73
C ALA A 11 -3.23 -5.52 -9.50
N ALA A 12 -2.03 -5.72 -8.96
CA ALA A 12 -1.81 -6.53 -7.77
C ALA A 12 -2.49 -5.94 -6.52
N LEU A 13 -2.41 -4.62 -6.31
CA LEU A 13 -3.10 -3.93 -5.21
C LEU A 13 -4.62 -3.98 -5.35
N GLY A 14 -5.13 -3.86 -6.59
CA GLY A 14 -6.56 -3.98 -6.89
C GLY A 14 -7.08 -5.40 -6.65
N PHE A 15 -6.34 -6.41 -7.11
CA PHE A 15 -6.63 -7.82 -6.83
C PHE A 15 -6.66 -8.09 -5.33
N ALA A 16 -5.69 -7.54 -4.59
CA ALA A 16 -5.67 -7.65 -3.14
C ALA A 16 -6.84 -6.90 -2.45
N GLY A 17 -7.52 -5.98 -3.13
CA GLY A 17 -8.72 -5.30 -2.63
C GLY A 17 -10.04 -6.01 -2.97
N CYS A 18 -10.05 -6.96 -3.89
CA CYS A 18 -11.27 -7.66 -4.30
C CYS A 18 -11.84 -8.50 -3.15
N SER A 19 -13.15 -8.38 -2.92
CA SER A 19 -13.93 -9.27 -2.07
C SER A 19 -13.99 -10.65 -2.73
N MET A 20 -12.97 -11.47 -2.47
CA MET A 20 -12.93 -12.85 -2.92
C MET A 20 -13.68 -13.71 -1.91
N SER A 21 -14.70 -14.44 -2.38
CA SER A 21 -15.42 -15.44 -1.59
C SER A 21 -14.41 -16.36 -0.90
N SER A 22 -14.47 -16.39 0.43
CA SER A 22 -13.43 -16.84 1.36
C SER A 22 -13.11 -18.35 1.36
N TYR A 23 -13.36 -19.09 0.28
CA TYR A 23 -13.19 -20.55 0.24
C TYR A 23 -11.88 -21.04 -0.39
N ASP A 24 -11.10 -20.17 -1.04
CA ASP A 24 -9.80 -20.56 -1.60
C ASP A 24 -8.67 -20.38 -0.58
N ARG A 25 -8.08 -21.50 -0.14
CA ARG A 25 -6.98 -21.55 0.83
C ARG A 25 -5.74 -20.80 0.34
N ALA A 26 -5.44 -20.80 -0.96
CA ALA A 26 -4.29 -20.11 -1.51
C ALA A 26 -4.48 -18.58 -1.44
N LEU A 27 -5.69 -18.10 -1.70
CA LEU A 27 -6.03 -16.68 -1.58
C LEU A 27 -6.00 -16.21 -0.13
N HIS A 28 -6.47 -17.04 0.81
CA HIS A 28 -6.34 -16.77 2.23
C HIS A 28 -4.87 -16.68 2.65
N ALA A 29 -4.04 -17.64 2.23
CA ALA A 29 -2.61 -17.63 2.55
C ALA A 29 -1.89 -16.40 1.98
N LEU A 30 -2.23 -16.00 0.75
CA LEU A 30 -1.71 -14.78 0.14
C LEU A 30 -2.13 -13.54 0.93
N ARG A 31 -3.40 -13.43 1.36
CA ARG A 31 -3.89 -12.32 2.17
C ARG A 31 -3.14 -12.25 3.51
N SER A 32 -2.99 -13.38 4.19
CA SER A 32 -2.24 -13.44 5.45
C SER A 32 -0.77 -13.06 5.28
N TRP A 33 -0.14 -13.42 4.15
CA TRP A 33 1.22 -13.01 3.85
C TRP A 33 1.32 -11.50 3.54
N LEU A 34 0.38 -10.96 2.78
CA LEU A 34 0.32 -9.51 2.48
C LEU A 34 0.09 -8.69 3.75
N ASP A 35 -0.72 -9.19 4.69
CA ASP A 35 -0.97 -8.58 6.00
C ASP A 35 0.18 -8.77 7.01
N SER A 36 1.37 -9.14 6.52
CA SER A 36 2.60 -9.18 7.33
C SER A 36 3.48 -7.97 7.03
N TRP A 37 4.44 -7.70 7.93
CA TRP A 37 5.46 -6.69 7.69
C TRP A 37 6.28 -6.93 6.42
N SER A 38 6.50 -8.18 6.05
CA SER A 38 7.19 -8.51 4.79
C SER A 38 6.34 -8.14 3.57
N GLY A 39 5.04 -8.42 3.61
CA GLY A 39 4.08 -8.04 2.56
C GLY A 39 4.01 -6.52 2.37
N ILE A 40 3.93 -5.77 3.48
CA ILE A 40 3.98 -4.30 3.47
C ILE A 40 5.31 -3.81 2.87
N GLY A 41 6.43 -4.42 3.24
CA GLY A 41 7.74 -4.11 2.69
C GLY A 41 7.81 -4.30 1.17
N HIS A 42 7.18 -5.34 0.62
CA HIS A 42 7.10 -5.54 -0.82
C HIS A 42 6.33 -4.43 -1.53
N VAL A 43 5.22 -3.97 -0.95
CA VAL A 43 4.47 -2.82 -1.50
C VAL A 43 5.31 -1.55 -1.45
N ALA A 44 5.99 -1.29 -0.32
CA ALA A 44 6.86 -0.12 -0.17
C ALA A 44 7.98 -0.10 -1.22
N VAL A 45 8.65 -1.23 -1.45
CA VAL A 45 9.68 -1.36 -2.50
C VAL A 45 9.09 -1.17 -3.90
N GLY A 46 7.88 -1.70 -4.14
CA GLY A 46 7.17 -1.50 -5.40
C GLY A 46 6.89 -0.02 -5.67
N MET A 47 6.37 0.70 -4.68
CA MET A 47 6.07 2.12 -4.72
C MET A 47 7.33 2.98 -4.88
N ALA A 48 8.41 2.65 -4.18
CA ALA A 48 9.70 3.33 -4.33
C ALA A 48 10.24 3.26 -5.76
N ARG A 49 10.05 2.12 -6.44
CA ARG A 49 10.40 1.97 -7.87
C ARG A 49 9.53 2.81 -8.80
N GLN A 50 8.35 3.23 -8.34
CA GLN A 50 7.46 4.16 -9.04
C GLN A 50 7.67 5.61 -8.64
N GLY A 51 8.69 5.90 -7.82
CA GLY A 51 9.01 7.25 -7.37
C GLY A 51 8.16 7.73 -6.21
N TYR A 52 7.75 6.83 -5.30
CA TYR A 52 7.05 7.18 -4.08
C TYR A 52 7.73 6.67 -2.80
N ASP A 53 7.86 7.54 -1.80
CA ASP A 53 8.33 7.21 -0.45
C ASP A 53 7.15 7.01 0.50
N LEU A 54 7.26 6.04 1.41
CA LEU A 54 6.21 5.68 2.38
C LEU A 54 6.55 6.21 3.78
N GLN A 55 5.63 6.97 4.38
CA GLN A 55 5.53 7.13 5.84
C GLN A 55 4.38 6.25 6.35
N LEU A 56 4.70 5.36 7.30
CA LEU A 56 3.70 4.54 8.00
C LEU A 56 3.82 4.76 9.51
N THR A 57 2.77 5.28 10.12
CA THR A 57 2.77 5.69 11.53
C THR A 57 1.66 4.98 12.30
N ARG A 58 2.01 4.38 13.44
CA ARG A 58 1.06 3.82 14.40
C ARG A 58 0.60 4.89 15.39
N TYR A 59 -0.69 4.91 15.68
CA TYR A 59 -1.28 5.76 16.71
C TYR A 59 -2.05 4.91 17.73
N ASP A 60 -1.34 4.02 18.44
CA ASP A 60 -1.91 3.08 19.43
C ASP A 60 -3.25 2.47 18.98
N GLU A 61 -4.32 2.70 19.75
CA GLU A 61 -5.66 2.19 19.51
C GLU A 61 -6.38 2.89 18.34
N LYS A 62 -5.89 4.06 17.93
CA LYS A 62 -6.45 4.84 16.82
C LYS A 62 -6.07 4.28 15.45
N GLY A 63 -5.24 3.24 15.40
CA GLY A 63 -4.88 2.52 14.19
C GLY A 63 -3.63 3.07 13.51
N TRP A 64 -3.62 3.05 12.18
CA TRP A 64 -2.45 3.31 11.36
C TRP A 64 -2.73 4.37 10.31
N ARG A 65 -1.77 5.26 10.12
CA ARG A 65 -1.75 6.22 9.01
C ARG A 65 -0.66 5.85 8.03
N ALA A 66 -1.01 5.68 6.77
CA ALA A 66 -0.07 5.60 5.66
C ALA A 66 -0.12 6.89 4.85
N THR A 67 1.05 7.38 4.44
CA THR A 67 1.18 8.53 3.54
C THR A 67 2.26 8.23 2.51
N PHE A 68 1.93 8.39 1.23
CA PHE A 68 2.90 8.32 0.14
C PHE A 68 3.25 9.71 -0.36
N TYR A 69 4.55 9.95 -0.55
CA TYR A 69 5.12 11.19 -1.07
C TYR A 69 5.83 10.92 -2.39
N THR A 70 5.86 11.87 -3.31
CA THR A 70 6.76 11.76 -4.46
C THR A 70 8.21 11.80 -3.98
N THR A 71 9.00 10.80 -4.40
CA THR A 71 10.41 10.67 -4.01
C THR A 71 11.23 11.90 -4.44
N GLY A 72 12.16 12.32 -3.61
CA GLY A 72 13.07 13.45 -3.89
C GLY A 72 12.51 14.82 -3.53
N MET A 73 11.27 14.90 -3.06
CA MET A 73 10.73 16.06 -2.33
C MET A 73 10.83 15.75 -0.83
N GLU A 74 11.13 16.76 0.00
CA GLU A 74 10.96 16.58 1.45
C GLU A 74 9.53 16.11 1.74
N HIS A 75 9.32 15.33 2.82
CA HIS A 75 7.99 14.85 3.26
C HIS A 75 7.08 16.00 3.74
N SER A 76 6.82 16.93 2.82
CA SER A 76 6.02 18.13 2.98
C SER A 76 4.54 17.81 2.71
N PRO A 77 3.60 18.50 3.37
CA PRO A 77 2.17 18.27 3.18
C PRO A 77 1.71 18.44 1.73
N THR A 78 2.30 19.36 0.98
CA THR A 78 2.01 19.62 -0.44
C THR A 78 2.55 18.54 -1.38
N SER A 79 3.47 17.72 -0.91
CA SER A 79 4.09 16.62 -1.67
C SER A 79 3.42 15.27 -1.41
N ALA A 80 2.49 15.21 -0.45
CA ALA A 80 1.72 14.01 -0.17
C ALA A 80 0.77 13.72 -1.34
N THR A 81 0.99 12.60 -2.02
CA THR A 81 0.15 12.13 -3.13
C THR A 81 -1.07 11.38 -2.61
N GLY A 82 -0.96 10.74 -1.44
CA GLY A 82 -2.08 10.09 -0.78
C GLY A 82 -1.84 9.94 0.71
N THR A 83 -2.90 10.06 1.50
CA THR A 83 -2.89 9.78 2.94
C THR A 83 -4.16 9.02 3.32
N GLY A 84 -4.03 8.01 4.17
CA GLY A 84 -5.15 7.19 4.58
C GLY A 84 -4.98 6.63 5.97
N TRP A 85 -6.12 6.40 6.62
CA TRP A 85 -6.24 5.86 7.96
C TRP A 85 -7.01 4.57 7.94
N GLU A 86 -6.44 3.52 8.54
CA GLU A 86 -7.10 2.22 8.65
C GLU A 86 -6.71 1.53 9.97
N SER A 87 -7.49 0.50 10.35
CA SER A 87 -7.29 -0.25 11.59
C SER A 87 -6.00 -1.09 11.61
N THR A 88 -5.54 -1.51 10.43
CA THR A 88 -4.33 -2.34 10.27
C THR A 88 -3.31 -1.64 9.38
N PRO A 89 -2.00 -1.88 9.57
CA PRO A 89 -0.96 -1.27 8.75
C PRO A 89 -1.06 -1.70 7.28
N TRP A 90 -1.51 -2.93 7.01
CA TRP A 90 -1.74 -3.44 5.66
C TRP A 90 -2.82 -2.64 4.91
N HIS A 91 -4.03 -2.54 5.48
CA HIS A 91 -5.11 -1.80 4.83
C HIS A 91 -4.73 -0.33 4.59
N ALA A 92 -4.05 0.31 5.56
CA ALA A 92 -3.59 1.69 5.39
C ALA A 92 -2.63 1.79 4.19
N THR A 93 -1.65 0.90 4.10
CA THR A 93 -0.66 0.92 3.01
C THR A 93 -1.28 0.56 1.66
N GLN A 94 -2.04 -0.53 1.58
CA GLN A 94 -2.59 -1.05 0.33
C GLN A 94 -3.57 -0.07 -0.31
N ARG A 95 -4.46 0.52 0.50
CA ARG A 95 -5.44 1.49 0.01
C ARG A 95 -4.76 2.73 -0.57
N VAL A 96 -3.86 3.34 0.20
CA VAL A 96 -3.22 4.59 -0.22
C VAL A 96 -2.27 4.35 -1.40
N ALA A 97 -1.61 3.18 -1.46
CA ALA A 97 -0.80 2.79 -2.61
C ALA A 97 -1.64 2.68 -3.89
N TRP A 98 -2.84 2.10 -3.81
CA TRP A 98 -3.76 2.03 -4.95
C TRP A 98 -4.26 3.41 -5.38
N GLU A 99 -4.52 4.32 -4.44
CA GLU A 99 -4.96 5.69 -4.76
C GLU A 99 -3.85 6.53 -5.41
N ALA A 100 -2.57 6.30 -5.05
CA ALA A 100 -1.43 7.09 -5.53
C ALA A 100 -0.87 6.68 -6.91
N LEU A 101 -1.12 5.45 -7.36
CA LEU A 101 -0.69 4.94 -8.68
C LEU A 101 -1.59 5.39 -9.83
#